data_AF-A0A7S3FC78-F1
#
_entry.id   AF-A0A7S3FC78-F1
#
_cell.length_a   1.000
_cell.length_b   1.000
_cell.length_c   1.000
_cell.angle_alpha   90.00
_cell.angle_beta   90.00
_cell.angle_gamma   90.00
#
_symmetry.space_group_name_H-M   'P 1'
#
loop_
_entity.id
_entity.type
_entity.pdbx_description
1 polymer ?
#
loop_
_entity_poly.entity_id
_entity_poly.type
_entity_poly.pdbx_seq_one_letter_code
_entity_poly.pdbx_strand_id
1 'polypeptide(L)'
;SAEEGALIYARHLGPEASAEEAVAATRLKHVTAAEALQLAEEEGLTLVRSSASQTGFKGVKKNQSVFAVYNTRYIGSAASAEEGALIYARHLGPEASAEEAANLPGSEERKRKREEEKLAASIAKEASRALAKQQKQATEKAQRDLTMREREASRREAEERRRQAAAKQHQLLKESQQRLFRETVERQRAREAAESDGRTAQGTASRTPNVPLPTDGPIDDVITAVLAGQHCPYTCLGVPVHAT
;
A
#
# COMPACT_ATOMS: atom_id res chain seq x y z
N SER A 1 -36.38 88.37 5.13
CA SER A 1 -36.72 87.17 5.92
C SER A 1 -35.51 86.24 6.01
N ALA A 2 -35.63 85.07 6.65
CA ALA A 2 -34.54 84.07 6.69
C ALA A 2 -34.14 83.61 5.27
N GLU A 3 -35.11 83.56 4.35
CA GLU A 3 -34.85 83.22 2.95
C GLU A 3 -33.98 84.26 2.22
N GLU A 4 -34.18 85.56 2.47
CA GLU A 4 -33.35 86.62 1.88
C GLU A 4 -31.90 86.58 2.39
N GLY A 5 -31.69 86.26 3.67
CA GLY A 5 -30.35 86.10 4.25
C GLY A 5 -29.57 84.95 3.60
N ALA A 6 -30.24 83.82 3.37
CA ALA A 6 -29.65 82.67 2.69
C ALA A 6 -29.29 82.98 1.23
N LEU A 7 -30.12 83.76 0.54
CA LEU A 7 -29.87 84.19 -0.85
C LEU A 7 -28.67 85.13 -0.98
N ILE A 8 -28.50 86.08 -0.05
CA ILE A 8 -27.34 86.97 -0.04
C ILE A 8 -26.05 86.18 0.23
N TYR A 9 -26.10 85.24 1.17
CA TYR A 9 -24.97 84.36 1.51
C TYR A 9 -24.56 83.47 0.32
N ALA A 10 -25.53 82.81 -0.33
CA ALA A 10 -25.26 81.97 -1.51
C ALA A 10 -24.68 82.77 -2.69
N ARG A 11 -25.13 84.03 -2.89
CA ARG A 11 -24.55 84.92 -3.90
C ARG A 11 -23.13 85.38 -3.54
N HIS A 12 -22.81 85.51 -2.26
CA HIS A 12 -21.48 85.89 -1.79
C HIS A 12 -20.45 84.76 -1.95
N LEU A 13 -20.85 83.52 -1.65
CA LEU A 13 -20.00 82.34 -1.87
C LEU A 13 -19.89 81.94 -3.35
N GLY A 14 -20.93 82.19 -4.13
CA GLY A 14 -21.02 81.71 -5.50
C GLY A 14 -21.57 80.26 -5.57
N PRO A 15 -22.05 79.85 -6.76
CA PRO A 15 -22.84 78.62 -6.92
C PRO A 15 -22.06 77.34 -6.61
N GLU A 16 -20.76 77.31 -6.92
CA GLU A 16 -19.90 76.15 -6.70
C GLU A 16 -19.58 75.97 -5.20
N ALA A 17 -19.11 77.02 -4.53
CA ALA A 17 -18.82 76.98 -3.10
C ALA A 17 -20.09 76.82 -2.25
N SER A 18 -21.22 77.38 -2.66
CA SER A 18 -22.50 77.18 -1.98
C SER A 18 -23.03 75.75 -2.14
N ALA A 19 -22.77 75.09 -3.27
CA ALA A 19 -23.08 73.67 -3.47
C ALA A 19 -22.15 72.78 -2.65
N GLU A 20 -20.84 73.09 -2.62
CA GLU A 20 -19.88 72.39 -1.78
C GLU A 20 -20.17 72.54 -0.29
N GLU A 21 -20.59 73.71 0.17
CA GLU A 21 -20.97 73.94 1.56
C GLU A 21 -22.27 73.22 1.93
N ALA A 22 -23.23 73.10 1.01
CA ALA A 22 -24.41 72.26 1.19
C ALA A 22 -24.04 70.76 1.26
N VAL A 23 -23.07 70.32 0.45
CA VAL A 23 -22.52 68.95 0.50
C VAL A 23 -21.66 68.74 1.76
N ALA A 24 -20.93 69.74 2.23
CA ALA A 24 -20.15 69.68 3.46
C ALA A 24 -21.06 69.67 4.70
N ALA A 25 -22.12 70.47 4.70
CA ALA A 25 -23.14 70.50 5.75
C ALA A 25 -23.92 69.19 5.87
N THR A 26 -24.05 68.44 4.76
CA THR A 26 -24.63 67.08 4.76
C THR A 26 -23.63 66.02 5.21
N ARG A 27 -22.33 66.15 4.86
CA ARG A 27 -21.25 65.29 5.37
C ARG A 27 -20.99 65.46 6.87
N LEU A 28 -21.16 66.66 7.42
CA LEU A 28 -20.88 66.96 8.83
C LEU A 28 -21.89 66.38 9.82
N LYS A 29 -22.98 65.74 9.39
CA LYS A 29 -24.06 65.27 10.27
C LYS A 29 -24.34 63.77 10.23
N HIS A 30 -23.78 63.03 9.28
CA HIS A 30 -24.11 61.61 9.10
C HIS A 30 -22.85 60.79 8.80
N VAL A 31 -22.61 59.79 9.64
CA VAL A 31 -21.53 58.82 9.46
C VAL A 31 -21.97 57.80 8.42
N THR A 32 -21.15 57.57 7.39
CA THR A 32 -21.45 56.52 6.42
C THR A 32 -21.35 55.13 7.06
N ALA A 33 -21.97 54.12 6.47
CA ALA A 33 -21.95 52.77 7.02
C ALA A 33 -20.52 52.22 7.22
N ALA A 34 -19.60 52.54 6.31
CA ALA A 34 -18.20 52.11 6.40
C ALA A 34 -17.45 52.83 7.52
N GLU A 35 -17.65 54.14 7.67
CA GLU A 35 -17.07 54.93 8.75
C GLU A 35 -17.62 54.51 10.11
N ALA A 36 -18.90 54.11 10.20
CA ALA A 36 -19.49 53.64 11.44
C ALA A 36 -18.86 52.31 11.93
N LEU A 37 -18.42 51.46 11.00
CA LEU A 37 -17.66 50.24 11.34
C LEU A 37 -16.26 50.58 11.82
N GLN A 38 -15.56 51.49 11.15
CA GLN A 38 -14.23 51.93 11.55
C GLN A 38 -14.25 52.58 12.94
N LEU A 39 -15.23 53.44 13.20
CA LEU A 39 -15.41 54.06 14.52
C LEU A 39 -15.74 53.04 15.61
N ALA A 40 -16.51 52.01 15.29
CA ALA A 40 -16.76 50.93 16.25
C ALA A 40 -15.45 50.21 16.61
N GLU A 41 -14.58 49.94 15.64
CA GLU A 41 -13.27 49.32 15.87
C GLU A 41 -12.33 50.24 16.67
N GLU A 42 -12.27 51.54 16.33
CA GLU A 42 -11.46 52.54 17.02
C GLU A 42 -11.90 52.74 18.48
N GLU A 43 -13.19 52.67 18.76
CA GLU A 43 -13.76 52.79 20.11
C GLU A 43 -13.80 51.45 20.87
N GLY A 44 -13.41 50.34 20.23
CA GLY A 44 -13.46 49.01 20.83
C GLY A 44 -14.89 48.50 21.09
N LEU A 45 -15.86 48.97 20.32
CA LEU A 45 -17.28 48.62 20.42
C LEU A 45 -17.65 47.48 19.46
N THR A 46 -18.53 46.58 19.91
CA THR A 46 -19.05 45.50 19.05
C THR A 46 -20.49 45.80 18.63
N LEU A 47 -20.74 45.91 17.32
CA LEU A 47 -22.09 46.11 16.81
C LEU A 47 -22.94 44.83 17.01
N VAL A 48 -23.99 44.93 17.82
CA VAL A 48 -24.87 43.81 18.15
C VAL A 48 -25.80 43.49 16.97
N ARG A 49 -25.56 42.35 16.33
CA ARG A 49 -26.42 41.85 15.23
C ARG A 49 -27.71 41.24 15.75
N SER A 50 -28.75 41.18 14.93
CA SER A 50 -29.99 40.50 15.29
C SER A 50 -30.66 39.92 14.06
N SER A 51 -30.94 38.61 14.07
CA SER A 51 -31.70 37.94 13.02
C SER A 51 -33.21 38.25 13.06
N ALA A 52 -33.70 38.79 14.19
CA ALA A 52 -35.11 39.11 14.39
C ALA A 52 -35.47 40.55 13.98
N SER A 53 -34.48 41.42 13.79
CA SER A 53 -34.69 42.81 13.35
C SER A 53 -34.61 42.93 11.83
N GLN A 54 -35.52 43.69 11.22
CA GLN A 54 -35.50 43.96 9.77
C GLN A 54 -34.19 44.61 9.29
N THR A 55 -33.54 45.39 10.16
CA THR A 55 -32.28 46.10 9.89
C THR A 55 -31.04 45.22 10.08
N GLY A 56 -31.20 44.01 10.65
CA GLY A 56 -30.08 43.15 11.01
C GLY A 56 -29.31 43.54 12.28
N PHE A 57 -29.69 44.63 12.94
CA PHE A 57 -29.04 45.16 14.15
C PHE A 57 -30.02 45.30 15.31
N LYS A 58 -29.56 44.98 16.52
CA LYS A 58 -30.34 45.12 17.75
C LYS A 58 -30.63 46.61 18.02
N GLY A 59 -31.84 46.92 18.48
CA GLY A 59 -32.24 48.27 18.85
C GLY A 59 -32.52 49.22 17.67
N VAL A 60 -32.21 48.84 16.43
CA VAL A 60 -32.38 49.71 15.26
C VAL A 60 -33.65 49.35 14.49
N LYS A 61 -34.54 50.33 14.27
CA LYS A 61 -35.77 50.18 13.49
C LYS A 61 -35.81 51.19 12.35
N LYS A 62 -36.15 50.73 11.15
CA LYS A 62 -36.36 51.61 10.00
C LYS A 62 -37.68 52.37 10.17
N ASN A 63 -37.64 53.71 10.17
CA ASN A 63 -38.79 54.58 10.24
C ASN A 63 -38.77 55.59 9.09
N GLN A 64 -39.56 55.33 8.04
CA GLN A 64 -39.60 56.12 6.81
C GLN A 64 -38.19 56.33 6.22
N SER A 65 -37.63 57.52 6.38
CA SER A 65 -36.34 57.95 5.84
C SER A 65 -35.18 57.86 6.83
N VAL A 66 -35.43 57.47 8.09
CA VAL A 66 -34.40 57.44 9.16
C VAL A 66 -34.40 56.10 9.91
N PHE A 67 -33.28 55.77 10.52
CA PHE A 67 -33.13 54.59 11.39
C PHE A 67 -33.23 55.04 12.84
N ALA A 68 -34.34 54.74 13.49
CA ALA A 68 -34.57 55.08 14.88
C ALA A 68 -33.93 54.02 15.79
N VAL A 69 -33.19 54.47 16.79
CA VAL A 69 -32.42 53.65 17.73
C VAL A 69 -33.14 53.65 19.07
N TYR A 70 -33.39 52.45 19.57
CA TYR A 70 -34.11 52.19 20.81
C TYR A 70 -33.34 51.20 21.67
N ASN A 71 -33.37 51.44 22.96
CA ASN A 71 -33.18 50.40 23.96
C ASN A 71 -34.49 50.26 24.74
N THR A 72 -34.51 50.63 26.02
CA THR A 72 -35.75 50.77 26.82
C THR A 72 -36.52 52.03 26.47
N ARG A 73 -35.84 53.04 25.93
CA ARG A 73 -36.40 54.30 25.44
C ARG A 73 -35.72 54.68 24.11
N TYR A 74 -36.27 55.70 23.46
CA TYR A 74 -35.65 56.29 22.26
C TYR A 74 -34.30 56.91 22.64
N ILE A 75 -33.24 56.50 21.93
CA ILE A 75 -31.86 56.98 22.15
C ILE A 75 -31.50 58.03 21.10
N GLY A 76 -31.92 57.81 19.85
CA GLY A 76 -31.59 58.72 18.75
C GLY A 76 -32.01 58.19 17.40
N SER A 77 -31.57 58.87 16.34
CA SER A 77 -31.82 58.51 14.95
C SER A 77 -30.53 58.59 14.13
N ALA A 78 -30.39 57.70 13.16
CA ALA A 78 -29.28 57.61 12.24
C ALA A 78 -29.75 57.62 10.78
N ALA A 79 -28.85 57.97 9.86
CA ALA A 79 -29.10 57.92 8.42
C ALA A 79 -28.88 56.50 7.86
N SER A 80 -28.07 55.68 8.54
CA SER A 80 -27.82 54.27 8.21
C SER A 80 -28.11 53.32 9.38
N ALA A 81 -28.25 52.02 9.08
CA ALA A 81 -28.49 51.02 10.10
C ALA A 81 -27.22 50.77 10.95
N GLU A 82 -26.06 50.82 10.32
CA GLU A 82 -24.73 50.67 10.91
C GLU A 82 -24.40 51.82 11.86
N GLU A 83 -24.69 53.06 11.46
CA GLU A 83 -24.58 54.23 12.33
C GLU A 83 -25.55 54.12 13.52
N GLY A 84 -26.78 53.65 13.28
CA GLY A 84 -27.73 53.39 14.37
C GLY A 84 -27.25 52.31 15.34
N ALA A 85 -26.58 51.28 14.83
CA ALA A 85 -25.97 50.23 15.64
C ALA A 85 -24.78 50.75 16.45
N LEU A 86 -23.98 51.68 15.89
CA LEU A 86 -22.90 52.34 16.61
C LEU A 86 -23.43 53.18 17.78
N ILE A 87 -24.51 53.95 17.56
CA ILE A 87 -25.19 54.71 18.63
C ILE A 87 -25.67 53.76 19.74
N TYR A 88 -26.26 52.62 19.36
CA TYR A 88 -26.68 51.60 20.31
C TYR A 88 -25.50 51.00 21.09
N ALA A 89 -24.39 50.67 20.41
CA ALA A 89 -23.19 50.13 21.04
C ALA A 89 -22.52 51.13 22.00
N ARG A 90 -22.45 52.42 21.62
CA ARG A 90 -21.98 53.51 22.49
C ARG A 90 -22.85 53.65 23.74
N HIS A 91 -24.17 53.46 23.62
CA HIS A 91 -25.08 53.53 24.75
C HIS A 91 -24.90 52.37 25.74
N LEU A 92 -24.52 51.18 25.26
CA LEU A 92 -24.23 50.02 26.10
C LEU A 92 -22.82 50.06 26.71
N GLY A 93 -21.84 50.58 25.96
CA GLY A 93 -20.42 50.51 26.29
C GLY A 93 -19.74 49.22 25.78
N PRO A 94 -18.40 49.16 25.81
CA PRO A 94 -17.62 48.10 25.15
C PRO A 94 -17.88 46.71 25.73
N GLU A 95 -17.88 46.55 27.06
CA GLU A 95 -18.11 45.24 27.71
C GLU A 95 -19.54 44.72 27.45
N ALA A 96 -20.55 45.55 27.69
CA ALA A 96 -21.95 45.15 27.54
C ALA A 96 -22.34 44.91 26.06
N SER A 97 -21.80 45.70 25.12
CA SER A 97 -22.03 45.47 23.68
C SER A 97 -21.38 44.17 23.20
N ALA A 98 -20.18 43.85 23.69
CA ALA A 98 -19.51 42.58 23.40
C ALA A 98 -20.26 41.38 24.01
N GLU A 99 -20.73 41.52 25.25
CA GLU A 99 -21.50 40.47 25.93
C GLU A 99 -22.84 40.21 25.23
N GLU A 100 -23.57 41.27 24.86
CA GLU A 100 -24.84 41.11 24.15
C GLU A 100 -24.64 40.51 22.75
N ALA A 101 -23.57 40.90 22.05
CA ALA A 101 -23.19 40.28 20.78
C ALA A 101 -22.82 38.80 20.94
N ALA A 102 -22.22 38.41 22.07
CA ALA A 102 -21.90 37.02 22.39
C ALA A 102 -23.16 36.20 22.74
N ASN A 103 -24.14 36.81 23.41
CA ASN A 103 -25.39 36.19 23.86
C ASN A 103 -26.47 36.09 22.77
N LEU A 104 -26.17 36.45 21.52
CA LEU A 104 -27.14 36.38 20.44
C LEU A 104 -27.69 34.95 20.25
N PRO A 105 -29.02 34.77 20.21
CA PRO A 105 -29.63 33.46 20.02
C PRO A 105 -29.13 32.86 18.70
N GLY A 106 -28.41 31.75 18.81
CA GLY A 106 -27.76 31.07 17.70
C GLY A 106 -26.22 31.09 17.72
N SER A 107 -25.56 31.90 18.58
CA SER A 107 -24.10 31.84 18.76
C SER A 107 -23.67 30.49 19.35
N GLU A 108 -24.32 30.06 20.42
CA GLU A 108 -24.10 28.76 21.06
C GLU A 108 -24.52 27.58 20.18
N GLU A 109 -25.62 27.70 19.44
CA GLU A 109 -26.04 26.66 18.49
C GLU A 109 -25.03 26.51 17.35
N ARG A 110 -24.48 27.62 16.82
CA ARG A 110 -23.40 27.59 15.82
C ARG A 110 -22.12 26.98 16.39
N LYS A 111 -21.77 27.27 17.65
CA LYS A 111 -20.63 26.64 18.33
C LYS A 111 -20.84 25.13 18.44
N ARG A 112 -22.01 24.68 18.90
CA ARG A 112 -22.36 23.25 18.97
C ARG A 112 -22.29 22.57 17.60
N LYS A 113 -22.86 23.17 16.55
CA LYS A 113 -22.77 22.63 15.18
C LYS A 113 -21.34 22.53 14.69
N ARG A 114 -20.49 23.53 14.95
CA ARG A 114 -19.06 23.46 14.63
C ARG A 114 -18.34 22.36 15.39
N GLU A 115 -18.64 22.16 16.67
CA GLU A 115 -18.04 21.09 17.46
C GLU A 115 -18.55 19.70 17.02
N GLU A 116 -19.82 19.58 16.66
CA GLU A 116 -20.40 18.35 16.10
C GLU A 116 -19.79 18.01 14.75
N GLU A 117 -19.59 19.00 13.87
CA GLU A 117 -18.92 18.83 12.59
C GLU A 117 -17.44 18.46 12.76
N LYS A 118 -16.74 19.07 13.72
CA LYS A 118 -15.37 18.68 14.07
C LYS A 118 -15.31 17.24 14.59
N LEU A 119 -16.25 16.85 15.44
CA LEU A 119 -16.35 15.48 15.95
C LEU A 119 -16.60 14.50 14.80
N ALA A 120 -17.57 14.79 13.92
CA ALA A 120 -17.87 13.99 12.74
C ALA A 120 -16.64 13.89 11.81
N ALA A 121 -15.92 14.99 11.58
CA ALA A 121 -14.70 14.99 10.80
C ALA A 121 -13.59 14.15 11.44
N SER A 122 -13.46 14.18 12.77
CA SER A 122 -12.49 13.34 13.50
C SER A 122 -12.81 11.85 13.36
N ILE A 123 -14.08 11.47 13.51
CA ILE A 123 -14.56 10.10 13.35
C ILE A 123 -14.34 9.63 11.91
N ALA A 124 -14.67 10.45 10.91
CA ALA A 124 -14.45 10.12 9.49
C ALA A 124 -12.94 9.97 9.17
N LYS A 125 -12.08 10.80 9.78
CA LYS A 125 -10.63 10.69 9.64
C LYS A 125 -10.08 9.42 10.27
N GLU A 126 -10.62 9.00 11.41
CA GLU A 126 -10.24 7.73 12.05
C GLU A 126 -10.73 6.53 11.26
N ALA A 127 -11.98 6.56 10.78
CA ALA A 127 -12.56 5.51 9.94
C ALA A 127 -11.76 5.32 8.63
N SER A 128 -11.42 6.42 7.94
CA SER A 128 -10.61 6.35 6.71
C SER A 128 -9.21 5.79 6.97
N ARG A 129 -8.56 6.18 8.09
CA ARG A 129 -7.28 5.60 8.52
C ARG A 129 -7.39 4.10 8.84
N ALA A 130 -8.48 3.67 9.47
CA ALA A 130 -8.72 2.26 9.78
C ALA A 130 -8.92 1.43 8.50
N LEU A 131 -9.73 1.92 7.56
CA LEU A 131 -9.94 1.28 6.26
C LEU A 131 -8.65 1.19 5.45
N ALA A 132 -7.84 2.25 5.41
CA ALA A 132 -6.55 2.24 4.73
C ALA A 132 -5.58 1.21 5.33
N LYS A 133 -5.55 1.08 6.67
CA LYS A 133 -4.76 0.03 7.35
C LYS A 133 -5.25 -1.37 6.98
N GLN A 134 -6.55 -1.62 6.98
CA GLN A 134 -7.13 -2.90 6.61
C GLN A 134 -6.83 -3.25 5.16
N GLN A 135 -6.97 -2.29 4.23
CA GLN A 135 -6.64 -2.49 2.83
C GLN A 135 -5.17 -2.84 2.63
N LYS A 136 -4.25 -2.11 3.29
CA LYS A 136 -2.81 -2.40 3.23
C LYS A 136 -2.49 -3.80 3.77
N GLN A 137 -3.09 -4.18 4.90
CA GLN A 137 -2.90 -5.52 5.46
C GLN A 137 -3.47 -6.61 4.55
N ALA A 138 -4.63 -6.37 3.93
CA ALA A 138 -5.25 -7.30 3.00
C ALA A 138 -4.43 -7.47 1.73
N THR A 139 -3.88 -6.38 1.17
CA THR A 139 -3.02 -6.46 -0.03
C THR A 139 -1.68 -7.11 0.29
N GLU A 140 -1.03 -6.80 1.41
CA GLU A 140 0.19 -7.49 1.84
C GLU A 140 -0.05 -8.98 2.08
N LYS A 141 -1.18 -9.35 2.72
CA LYS A 141 -1.56 -10.75 2.90
C LYS A 141 -1.80 -11.44 1.55
N ALA A 142 -2.55 -10.81 0.64
CA ALA A 142 -2.81 -11.36 -0.69
C ALA A 142 -1.53 -11.54 -1.50
N GLN A 143 -0.59 -10.59 -1.42
CA GLN A 143 0.73 -10.72 -2.04
C GLN A 143 1.51 -11.90 -1.45
N ARG A 144 1.56 -12.03 -0.13
CA ARG A 144 2.21 -13.18 0.54
C ARG A 144 1.58 -14.50 0.11
N ASP A 145 0.26 -14.59 0.12
CA ASP A 145 -0.47 -15.80 -0.28
C ASP A 145 -0.21 -16.15 -1.75
N LEU A 146 -0.14 -15.17 -2.65
CA LEU A 146 0.21 -15.36 -4.06
C LEU A 146 1.65 -15.88 -4.21
N THR A 147 2.62 -15.26 -3.53
CA THR A 147 4.02 -15.75 -3.58
C THR A 147 4.18 -17.16 -3.01
N MET A 148 3.39 -17.52 -1.99
CA MET A 148 3.40 -18.88 -1.43
C MET A 148 2.80 -19.89 -2.41
N ARG A 149 1.70 -19.54 -3.07
CA ARG A 149 1.10 -20.38 -4.13
C ARG A 149 2.03 -20.59 -5.31
N GLU A 150 2.75 -19.56 -5.75
CA GLU A 150 3.75 -19.67 -6.82
C GLU A 150 4.92 -20.59 -6.42
N ARG A 151 5.40 -20.48 -5.17
CA ARG A 151 6.43 -21.37 -4.63
C ARG A 151 5.95 -22.81 -4.55
N GLU A 152 4.71 -23.04 -4.12
CA GLU A 152 4.11 -24.37 -4.08
C GLU A 152 3.91 -24.95 -5.48
N ALA A 153 3.42 -24.17 -6.43
CA ALA A 153 3.30 -24.58 -7.83
C ALA A 153 4.68 -24.96 -8.41
N SER A 154 5.70 -24.13 -8.18
CA SER A 154 7.08 -24.42 -8.59
C SER A 154 7.63 -25.71 -7.96
N ARG A 155 7.29 -25.98 -6.68
CA ARG A 155 7.67 -27.23 -6.01
C ARG A 155 6.97 -28.44 -6.63
N ARG A 156 5.67 -28.33 -6.95
CA ARG A 156 4.90 -29.39 -7.60
C ARG A 156 5.46 -29.70 -8.99
N GLU A 157 5.74 -28.68 -9.79
CA GLU A 157 6.37 -28.86 -11.11
C GLU A 157 7.76 -29.51 -11.00
N ALA A 158 8.58 -29.09 -10.04
CA ALA A 158 9.89 -29.70 -9.81
C ALA A 158 9.78 -31.17 -9.39
N GLU A 159 8.80 -31.51 -8.55
CA GLU A 159 8.53 -32.88 -8.14
C GLU A 159 8.05 -33.73 -9.30
N GLU A 160 7.13 -33.23 -10.13
CA GLU A 160 6.68 -33.92 -11.34
C GLU A 160 7.84 -34.15 -12.33
N ARG A 161 8.70 -33.15 -12.54
CA ARG A 161 9.90 -33.31 -13.36
C ARG A 161 10.82 -34.40 -12.81
N ARG A 162 11.00 -34.47 -11.49
CA ARG A 162 11.77 -35.55 -10.83
C ARG A 162 11.12 -36.92 -11.02
N ARG A 163 9.79 -37.02 -10.86
CA ARG A 163 9.04 -38.26 -11.09
C ARG A 163 9.17 -38.72 -12.54
N GLN A 164 9.04 -37.80 -13.51
CA GLN A 164 9.23 -38.10 -14.93
C GLN A 164 10.65 -38.55 -15.24
N ALA A 165 11.66 -37.87 -14.67
CA ALA A 165 13.06 -38.27 -14.84
C ALA A 165 13.34 -39.67 -14.25
N ALA A 166 12.82 -39.95 -13.05
CA ALA A 166 12.93 -41.26 -12.43
C ALA A 166 12.22 -42.36 -13.25
N ALA A 167 11.02 -42.08 -13.77
CA ALA A 167 10.30 -43.01 -14.65
C ALA A 167 11.08 -43.30 -15.94
N LYS A 168 11.68 -42.27 -16.55
CA LYS A 168 12.57 -42.44 -17.72
C LYS A 168 13.79 -43.27 -17.37
N GLN A 169 14.45 -43.01 -16.24
CA GLN A 169 15.59 -43.82 -15.80
C GLN A 169 15.20 -45.28 -15.56
N HIS A 170 14.07 -45.52 -14.90
CA HIS A 170 13.55 -46.87 -14.69
C HIS A 170 13.26 -47.59 -16.02
N GLN A 171 12.68 -46.89 -17.00
CA GLN A 171 12.47 -47.46 -18.33
C GLN A 171 13.79 -47.83 -19.03
N LEU A 172 14.78 -46.93 -18.99
CA LEU A 172 16.11 -47.21 -19.56
C LEU A 172 16.79 -48.41 -18.89
N LEU A 173 16.69 -48.53 -17.57
CA LEU A 173 17.19 -49.69 -16.84
C LEU A 173 16.47 -50.96 -17.28
N LYS A 174 15.14 -50.92 -17.43
CA LYS A 174 14.35 -52.06 -17.91
C LYS A 174 14.78 -52.48 -19.32
N GLU A 175 14.98 -51.52 -20.24
CA GLU A 175 15.45 -51.79 -21.60
C GLU A 175 16.89 -52.33 -21.62
N SER A 176 17.78 -51.79 -20.79
CA SER A 176 19.15 -52.28 -20.63
C SER A 176 19.18 -53.73 -20.12
N GLN A 177 18.38 -54.06 -19.10
CA GLN A 177 18.23 -55.43 -18.61
C GLN A 177 17.70 -56.37 -19.70
N GLN A 178 16.70 -55.93 -20.47
CA GLN A 178 16.17 -56.71 -21.59
C GLN A 178 17.22 -56.95 -22.69
N ARG A 179 18.03 -55.94 -23.03
CA ARG A 179 19.13 -56.08 -24.00
C ARG A 179 20.18 -57.07 -23.51
N LEU A 180 20.61 -56.94 -22.26
CA LEU A 180 21.58 -57.87 -21.64
C LEU A 180 21.03 -59.29 -21.65
N PHE A 181 19.75 -59.48 -21.29
CA PHE A 181 19.12 -60.79 -21.35
C PHE A 181 19.11 -61.36 -22.77
N ARG A 182 18.69 -60.56 -23.76
CA ARG A 182 18.71 -60.99 -25.18
C ARG A 182 20.13 -61.37 -25.62
N GLU A 183 21.12 -60.55 -25.31
CA GLU A 183 22.52 -60.82 -25.65
C GLU A 183 23.04 -62.09 -24.98
N THR A 184 22.68 -62.36 -23.72
CA THR A 184 23.05 -63.61 -23.05
C THR A 184 22.45 -64.85 -23.74
N VAL A 185 21.18 -64.76 -24.17
CA VAL A 185 20.51 -65.84 -24.92
C VAL A 185 21.17 -66.03 -26.29
N GLU A 186 21.49 -64.95 -27.00
CA GLU A 186 22.19 -65.01 -28.29
C GLU A 186 23.60 -65.59 -28.16
N ARG A 187 24.36 -65.20 -27.12
CA ARG A 187 25.68 -65.79 -26.81
C ARG A 187 25.58 -67.27 -26.47
N GLN A 188 24.55 -67.71 -25.74
CA GLN A 188 24.31 -69.13 -25.47
C GLN A 188 24.02 -69.89 -26.76
N ARG A 189 23.11 -69.39 -27.60
CA ARG A 189 22.82 -69.99 -28.91
C ARG A 189 24.05 -70.05 -29.81
N ALA A 190 24.88 -69.02 -29.84
CA ALA A 190 26.13 -69.00 -30.60
C ALA A 190 27.15 -70.02 -30.08
N ARG A 191 27.23 -70.22 -28.75
CA ARG A 191 28.06 -71.27 -28.15
C ARG A 191 27.55 -72.67 -28.52
N GLU A 192 26.24 -72.91 -28.40
CA GLU A 192 25.62 -74.18 -28.79
C GLU A 192 25.82 -74.47 -30.29
N ALA A 193 25.72 -73.45 -31.15
CA ALA A 193 26.01 -73.57 -32.58
C ALA A 193 27.49 -73.88 -32.84
N ALA A 194 28.42 -73.18 -32.18
CA ALA A 194 29.85 -73.45 -32.27
C ALA A 194 30.24 -74.84 -31.71
N GLU A 195 29.55 -75.33 -30.68
CA GLU A 195 29.70 -76.71 -30.18
C GLU A 195 29.14 -77.73 -31.18
N SER A 196 28.06 -77.41 -31.89
CA SER A 196 27.55 -78.26 -32.97
C SER A 196 28.45 -78.29 -34.21
N ASP A 197 29.07 -77.16 -34.56
CA ASP A 197 30.02 -77.04 -35.68
C ASP A 197 31.41 -77.62 -35.33
N GLY A 198 31.84 -77.46 -34.06
CA GLY A 198 33.06 -78.04 -33.50
C GLY A 198 33.01 -79.57 -33.39
N ARG A 199 31.82 -80.18 -33.37
CA ARG A 199 31.66 -81.64 -33.51
C ARG A 199 32.04 -82.18 -34.89
N THR A 200 32.21 -81.32 -35.89
CA THR A 200 32.71 -81.71 -37.22
C THR A 200 34.21 -81.45 -37.45
N ALA A 201 34.93 -80.91 -36.46
CA ALA A 201 36.37 -80.68 -36.57
C ALA A 201 37.13 -80.99 -35.27
N GLN A 202 36.90 -82.16 -34.67
CA GLN A 202 37.83 -82.79 -33.73
C GLN A 202 37.92 -84.30 -33.98
N GLY A 203 38.36 -84.65 -35.20
CA GLY A 203 39.16 -85.84 -35.38
C GLY A 203 40.60 -85.52 -34.97
N THR A 204 41.12 -86.27 -34.00
CA THR A 204 42.53 -86.29 -33.55
C THR A 204 43.01 -85.09 -32.69
N ALA A 205 42.51 -85.01 -31.46
CA ALA A 205 43.33 -84.53 -30.35
C ALA A 205 43.56 -85.71 -29.41
N SER A 206 44.81 -86.14 -29.35
CA SER A 206 45.37 -87.21 -28.53
C SER A 206 44.95 -87.05 -27.06
N ARG A 207 44.01 -87.90 -26.64
CA ARG A 207 43.76 -88.20 -25.23
C ARG A 207 45.00 -88.92 -24.70
N THR A 208 45.92 -88.19 -24.09
CA THR A 208 46.96 -88.81 -23.26
C THR A 208 46.26 -89.57 -22.13
N PRO A 209 46.60 -90.85 -21.88
CA PRO A 209 46.04 -91.55 -20.74
C PRO A 209 46.58 -90.88 -19.47
N ASN A 210 45.67 -90.49 -18.59
CA ASN A 210 46.00 -90.11 -17.23
C ASN A 210 46.51 -91.37 -16.53
N VAL A 211 47.84 -91.52 -16.47
CA VAL A 211 48.50 -92.59 -15.73
C VAL A 211 48.48 -92.19 -14.26
N PRO A 212 47.81 -92.94 -13.37
CA PRO A 212 47.88 -92.67 -11.94
C PRO A 212 49.33 -92.83 -11.45
N LEU A 213 49.81 -91.83 -10.70
CA LEU A 213 51.14 -91.85 -10.10
C LEU A 213 51.32 -93.09 -9.21
N PRO A 214 52.42 -93.85 -9.34
CA PRO A 214 52.75 -94.91 -8.40
C PRO A 214 53.16 -94.29 -7.06
N THR A 215 52.38 -94.53 -6.01
CA THR A 215 52.63 -93.97 -4.67
C THR A 215 53.50 -94.85 -3.76
N ASP A 216 54.04 -95.97 -4.26
CA ASP A 216 54.80 -96.94 -3.45
C ASP A 216 56.28 -97.03 -3.86
N GLY A 217 56.99 -95.90 -3.80
CA GLY A 217 58.43 -95.81 -4.04
C GLY A 217 59.10 -94.73 -3.19
N PRO A 218 60.43 -94.80 -2.98
CA PRO A 218 61.17 -93.83 -2.17
C PRO A 218 61.03 -92.41 -2.74
N ILE A 219 60.90 -91.42 -1.84
CA ILE A 219 60.59 -90.01 -2.16
C ILE A 219 61.57 -89.40 -3.18
N ASP A 220 62.81 -89.89 -3.23
CA ASP A 220 63.86 -89.41 -4.15
C ASP A 220 63.54 -89.64 -5.64
N ASP A 221 62.80 -90.71 -5.98
CA ASP A 221 62.41 -90.99 -7.37
C ASP A 221 61.30 -90.05 -7.86
N VAL A 222 60.40 -89.64 -6.96
CA VAL A 222 59.33 -88.68 -7.24
C VAL A 222 59.90 -87.28 -7.50
N ILE A 223 60.91 -86.88 -6.72
CA ILE A 223 61.60 -85.60 -6.87
C ILE A 223 62.38 -85.55 -8.19
N THR A 224 63.03 -86.65 -8.56
CA THR A 224 63.81 -86.74 -9.81
C THR A 224 62.90 -86.65 -11.05
N ALA A 225 61.70 -87.23 -11.02
CA ALA A 225 60.72 -87.15 -12.11
C ALA A 225 60.11 -85.74 -12.30
N VAL A 226 59.94 -84.98 -11.20
CA VAL A 226 59.44 -83.60 -11.23
C VAL A 226 60.51 -82.64 -11.77
N LEU A 227 61.78 -82.82 -11.39
CA LEU A 227 62.89 -82.00 -11.87
C LEU A 227 63.28 -82.30 -13.33
N ALA A 228 63.02 -83.51 -13.82
CA ALA A 228 63.20 -83.89 -15.22
C ALA A 228 62.12 -83.32 -16.16
N GLY A 229 61.15 -82.53 -15.65
CA GLY A 229 60.16 -81.82 -16.45
C GLY A 229 59.01 -82.68 -16.97
N GLN A 230 58.84 -83.91 -16.49
CA GLN A 230 57.78 -84.82 -16.95
C GLN A 230 56.47 -84.67 -16.17
N HIS A 231 56.48 -84.04 -14.99
CA HIS A 231 55.28 -83.72 -14.22
C HIS A 231 55.44 -82.36 -13.53
N CYS A 232 54.73 -81.33 -14.01
CA CYS A 232 54.68 -80.03 -13.37
C CYS A 232 53.43 -79.95 -12.48
N PRO A 233 53.55 -79.97 -11.14
CA PRO A 233 52.40 -80.03 -10.23
C PRO A 233 51.61 -78.71 -10.14
N TYR A 234 52.12 -77.62 -10.73
CA TYR A 234 51.51 -76.28 -10.63
C TYR A 234 50.66 -75.87 -11.84
N THR A 235 50.59 -76.69 -12.89
CA THR A 235 49.75 -76.40 -14.07
C THR A 235 48.24 -76.52 -13.80
N CYS A 236 47.86 -77.13 -12.67
CA CYS A 236 46.46 -77.35 -12.29
C CYS A 236 45.81 -76.16 -11.57
N LEU A 237 46.58 -75.14 -11.17
CA LEU A 237 46.07 -74.00 -10.39
C LEU A 237 45.91 -72.70 -11.18
N GLY A 238 46.18 -72.69 -12.49
CA GLY A 238 45.83 -71.58 -13.38
C GLY A 238 46.40 -70.21 -13.00
N VAL A 239 47.48 -70.16 -12.20
CA VAL A 239 48.15 -68.90 -11.86
C VAL A 239 49.17 -68.59 -12.96
N PRO A 240 49.07 -67.44 -13.66
CA PRO A 240 50.06 -67.07 -14.65
C PRO A 240 51.39 -66.78 -13.94
N VAL A 241 52.44 -67.50 -14.32
CA VAL A 241 53.81 -67.16 -13.93
C VAL A 241 54.19 -65.92 -14.72
N HIS A 242 54.19 -64.75 -14.09
CA HIS A 242 54.75 -63.55 -14.69
C HIS A 242 56.25 -63.79 -14.92
N ALA A 243 56.65 -63.91 -16.19
CA ALA A 243 58.02 -63.73 -16.60
C ALA A 243 58.34 -62.23 -16.60
N THR A 244 59.47 -61.90 -15.99
CA THR A 244 60.22 -60.63 -16.08
C THR A 244 60.48 -60.22 -17.52
#